data_AF-F0G7Z3-F1
#
_entry.id   AF-F0G7Z3-F1
#
_cell.length_a   1.000
_cell.length_b   1.000
_cell.length_c   1.000
_cell.angle_alpha   90.00
_cell.angle_beta   90.00
_cell.angle_gamma   90.00
#
_symmetry.space_group_name_H-M   'P 1'
#
loop_
_entity.id
_entity.type
_entity.pdbx_description
1 polymer ?
#
loop_
_entity_poly.entity_id
_entity_poly.type
_entity_poly.pdbx_seq_one_letter_code
_entity_poly.pdbx_strand_id
1 'polypeptide(L)'
;MALSITSNFDAGAIEVVSCDSPDAIRLRVRGDNRSEFAQWFYYRLTGARGERCVMTFENADQCAYPSGWRNYEAVASYDRVVWFRVPTTFDGKTMTIDHTPEFDSIYYAYFEPYSEERH
;
A
#
# COMPACT_ATOMS: atom_id res chain seq x y z
N MET A 1 -6.92 -19.87 1.84
CA MET A 1 -5.51 -19.44 1.69
C MET A 1 -5.25 -18.36 2.72
N ALA A 2 -4.03 -18.22 3.24
CA ALA A 2 -3.71 -17.19 4.22
C ALA A 2 -3.27 -15.90 3.52
N LEU A 3 -3.68 -14.75 4.05
CA LEU A 3 -3.20 -13.45 3.60
C LEU A 3 -1.69 -13.33 3.85
N SER A 4 -0.98 -12.71 2.93
CA SER A 4 0.44 -12.40 3.11
C SER A 4 0.79 -11.07 2.47
N ILE A 5 1.50 -10.23 3.23
CA ILE A 5 2.07 -8.99 2.75
C ILE A 5 3.59 -9.09 2.76
N THR A 6 4.21 -8.78 1.63
CA THR A 6 5.67 -8.79 1.46
C THR A 6 6.13 -7.50 0.79
N SER A 7 7.34 -7.07 1.14
CA SER A 7 7.97 -5.85 0.61
C SER A 7 9.48 -5.99 0.41
N ASN A 8 10.02 -7.21 0.46
CA ASN A 8 11.44 -7.47 0.22
C ASN A 8 11.73 -7.61 -1.29
N PHE A 9 11.62 -6.48 -1.99
CA PHE A 9 11.91 -6.32 -3.42
C PHE A 9 12.28 -4.85 -3.70
N ASP A 10 12.74 -4.55 -4.91
CA ASP A 10 13.11 -3.18 -5.32
C ASP A 10 12.00 -2.16 -5.03
N ALA A 11 12.38 -1.03 -4.42
CA ALA A 11 11.52 0.02 -3.89
C ALA A 11 10.48 -0.42 -2.85
N GLY A 12 10.49 -1.67 -2.40
CA GLY A 12 9.54 -2.20 -1.42
C GLY A 12 9.67 -1.55 -0.04
N ALA A 13 8.55 -1.02 0.46
CA ALA A 13 8.46 -0.30 1.72
C ALA A 13 7.06 -0.43 2.34
N ILE A 14 6.94 -1.19 3.42
CA ILE A 14 5.76 -1.22 4.29
C ILE A 14 6.14 -1.84 5.64
N GLU A 15 5.44 -1.45 6.69
CA GLU A 15 5.41 -2.15 7.98
C GLU A 15 4.02 -2.78 8.18
N VAL A 16 3.99 -4.08 8.48
CA VAL A 16 2.73 -4.82 8.71
C VAL A 16 2.47 -4.88 10.21
N VAL A 17 1.37 -4.28 10.67
CA VAL A 17 0.93 -4.34 12.07
C VAL A 17 0.03 -5.56 12.29
N SER A 18 -0.91 -5.82 11.38
CA SER A 18 -1.74 -7.03 11.37
C SER A 18 -2.26 -7.31 9.96
N CYS A 19 -2.35 -8.58 9.59
CA CYS A 19 -2.85 -9.05 8.30
C CYS A 19 -3.63 -10.38 8.46
N ASP A 20 -4.39 -10.49 9.54
CA ASP A 20 -5.10 -11.72 9.90
C ASP A 20 -6.47 -11.86 9.20
N SER A 21 -7.07 -10.73 8.80
CA SER A 21 -8.37 -10.65 8.13
C SER A 21 -8.33 -9.59 7.00
N PRO A 22 -8.98 -9.83 5.85
CA PRO A 22 -8.87 -8.92 4.69
C PRO A 22 -9.55 -7.57 4.97
N ASP A 23 -10.62 -7.55 5.74
CA ASP A 23 -11.38 -6.35 6.13
C ASP A 23 -10.77 -5.58 7.32
N ALA A 24 -9.62 -6.02 7.84
CA ALA A 24 -8.97 -5.43 9.01
C ALA A 24 -7.44 -5.41 8.89
N ILE A 25 -6.91 -5.18 7.69
CA ILE A 25 -5.46 -5.08 7.46
C ILE A 25 -4.95 -3.76 8.02
N ARG A 26 -3.92 -3.82 8.87
CA ARG A 26 -3.31 -2.65 9.52
C ARG A 26 -1.84 -2.53 9.15
N LEU A 27 -1.48 -1.36 8.62
CA LEU A 27 -0.18 -1.06 8.04
C LEU A 27 0.37 0.24 8.62
N ARG A 28 1.68 0.41 8.48
CA ARG A 28 2.36 1.69 8.67
C ARG A 28 3.27 1.96 7.48
N VAL A 29 3.33 3.23 7.08
CA VAL A 29 4.33 3.70 6.11
C VAL A 29 5.70 3.60 6.78
N ARG A 30 6.61 2.85 6.17
CA ARG A 30 8.00 2.73 6.65
C ARG A 30 8.73 4.03 6.32
N GLY A 31 9.47 4.58 7.28
CA GLY A 31 10.34 5.74 7.04
C GLY A 31 11.49 5.40 6.09
N ASP A 32 12.02 6.43 5.43
CA ASP A 32 13.20 6.30 4.60
C ASP A 32 14.43 5.89 5.44
N ASN A 33 15.33 5.11 4.83
CA ASN A 33 16.58 4.74 5.48
C ASN A 33 17.39 6.01 5.77
N ARG A 34 17.49 6.38 7.06
CA ARG A 34 18.22 7.55 7.59
C ARG A 34 17.53 8.91 7.42
N SER A 35 16.20 8.94 7.35
CA SER A 35 15.44 10.19 7.45
C SER A 35 14.14 9.99 8.25
N GLU A 36 13.66 11.07 8.87
CA GLU A 36 12.32 11.13 9.45
C GLU A 36 11.22 11.26 8.38
N PHE A 37 11.59 11.40 7.10
CA PHE A 37 10.62 11.42 6.00
C PHE A 37 10.03 10.02 5.77
N ALA A 38 8.71 9.93 5.91
CA ALA A 38 7.91 8.77 5.54
C ALA A 38 6.77 9.24 4.63
N GLN A 39 6.64 8.66 3.43
CA GLN A 39 5.53 8.92 2.52
C GLN A 39 5.38 7.78 1.52
N TRP A 40 6.50 7.29 0.99
CA TRP A 40 6.53 6.20 0.04
C TRP A 40 6.09 4.89 0.67
N PHE A 41 5.21 4.17 -0.02
CA PHE A 41 4.91 2.78 0.27
C PHE A 41 4.88 1.97 -1.02
N TYR A 42 5.30 0.71 -0.92
CA TYR A 42 5.18 -0.26 -1.99
C TYR A 42 5.22 -1.67 -1.41
N TYR A 43 4.14 -2.43 -1.60
CA TYR A 43 4.03 -3.80 -1.07
C TYR A 43 3.22 -4.69 -1.99
N ARG A 44 3.39 -5.99 -1.80
CA ARG A 44 2.62 -7.05 -2.45
C ARG A 44 1.66 -7.66 -1.45
N LEU A 45 0.39 -7.81 -1.82
CA LEU A 45 -0.62 -8.59 -1.11
C LEU A 45 -0.90 -9.87 -1.91
N THR A 46 -0.92 -11.02 -1.24
CA THR A 46 -1.33 -12.30 -1.83
C THR A 46 -2.39 -13.03 -1.00
N GLY A 47 -3.16 -13.90 -1.65
CA GLY A 47 -4.15 -14.75 -0.99
C GLY A 47 -5.50 -14.06 -0.72
N ALA A 48 -5.74 -12.91 -1.37
CA ALA A 48 -6.90 -12.04 -1.17
C ALA A 48 -7.84 -11.98 -2.39
N ARG A 49 -7.78 -12.98 -3.29
CA ARG A 49 -8.58 -13.00 -4.51
C ARG A 49 -10.08 -13.01 -4.19
N GLY A 50 -10.81 -12.03 -4.71
CA GLY A 50 -12.25 -11.89 -4.51
C GLY A 50 -12.65 -11.40 -3.11
N GLU A 51 -11.69 -11.12 -2.22
CA GLU A 51 -11.94 -10.66 -0.86
C GLU A 51 -11.85 -9.13 -0.79
N ARG A 52 -12.84 -8.48 -0.17
CA ARG A 52 -12.80 -7.04 0.06
C ARG A 52 -11.71 -6.72 1.07
N CYS A 53 -10.66 -6.04 0.62
CA CYS A 53 -9.53 -5.67 1.46
C CYS A 53 -9.68 -4.24 1.96
N VAL A 54 -9.70 -4.07 3.27
CA VAL A 54 -9.67 -2.75 3.94
C VAL A 54 -8.30 -2.62 4.61
N MET A 55 -7.44 -1.79 4.02
CA MET A 55 -6.06 -1.63 4.43
C MET A 55 -5.86 -0.23 5.00
N THR A 56 -5.61 -0.14 6.31
CA THR A 56 -5.48 1.13 7.04
C THR A 56 -4.02 1.44 7.34
N PHE A 57 -3.57 2.63 6.96
CA PHE A 57 -2.25 3.18 7.27
C PHE A 57 -2.37 4.05 8.53
N GLU A 58 -1.95 3.51 9.67
CA GLU A 58 -2.19 4.09 10.99
C GLU A 58 -1.39 5.39 11.25
N ASN A 59 -0.29 5.59 10.53
CA ASN A 59 0.61 6.74 10.68
C ASN A 59 0.58 7.71 9.48
N ALA A 60 -0.51 7.70 8.71
CA ALA A 60 -0.64 8.57 7.54
C ALA A 60 -0.52 10.07 7.91
N ASP A 61 -1.04 10.49 9.06
CA ASP A 61 -0.93 11.86 9.57
C ASP A 61 0.48 12.26 10.07
N GLN A 62 1.32 11.28 10.33
CA GLN A 62 2.71 11.46 10.75
C GLN A 62 3.69 11.42 9.57
N CYS A 63 3.18 11.19 8.36
CA CYS A 63 4.00 11.22 7.15
C CYS A 63 4.50 12.64 6.85
N ALA A 64 5.50 12.75 5.98
CA ALA A 64 6.13 14.02 5.63
C ALA A 64 5.13 15.05 5.06
N TYR A 65 4.14 14.57 4.30
CA TYR A 65 3.11 15.40 3.69
C TYR A 65 1.70 14.83 3.95
N PRO A 66 1.13 15.03 5.16
CA PRO A 66 -0.20 14.51 5.49
C PRO A 66 -1.31 15.08 4.60
N SER A 67 -1.15 16.33 4.13
CA SER A 67 -2.05 16.94 3.17
C SER A 67 -2.04 16.25 1.80
N GLY A 68 -0.98 15.51 1.47
CA GLY A 68 -0.86 14.74 0.24
C GLY A 68 -1.84 13.57 0.15
N TRP A 69 -2.41 13.13 1.28
CA TRP A 69 -3.44 12.08 1.32
C TRP A 69 -4.85 12.58 1.00
N ARG A 70 -5.07 13.91 0.98
CA ARG A 70 -6.38 14.47 0.61
C ARG A 70 -6.57 14.41 -0.90
N ASN A 71 -7.70 13.85 -1.34
CA ASN A 71 -8.03 13.63 -2.75
C ASN A 71 -6.99 12.77 -3.50
N TYR A 72 -6.28 11.92 -2.75
CA TYR A 72 -5.29 11.00 -3.28
C TYR A 72 -5.90 9.60 -3.38
N GLU A 73 -5.49 8.88 -4.43
CA GLU A 73 -5.82 7.48 -4.63
C GLU A 73 -4.54 6.66 -4.80
N ALA A 74 -4.40 5.56 -4.07
CA ALA A 74 -3.29 4.64 -4.26
C ALA A 74 -3.30 4.03 -5.66
N VAL A 75 -2.13 3.66 -6.17
CA VAL A 75 -2.04 2.85 -7.38
C VAL A 75 -1.89 1.38 -7.03
N ALA A 76 -2.47 0.52 -7.85
CA ALA A 76 -2.33 -0.92 -7.77
C ALA A 76 -1.98 -1.52 -9.13
N SER A 77 -1.36 -2.69 -9.10
CA SER A 77 -1.02 -3.45 -10.31
C SER A 77 -0.97 -4.94 -10.01
N TYR A 78 -1.41 -5.76 -10.96
CA TYR A 78 -1.30 -7.22 -10.87
C TYR A 78 0.03 -7.75 -11.42
N ASP A 79 0.64 -7.04 -12.37
CA ASP A 79 1.80 -7.48 -13.15
C ASP A 79 3.02 -6.55 -13.05
N ARG A 80 2.90 -5.43 -12.30
CA ARG A 80 3.88 -4.33 -12.19
C ARG A 80 4.11 -3.57 -13.51
N VAL A 81 3.28 -3.79 -14.52
CA VAL A 81 3.35 -3.13 -15.84
C VAL A 81 2.18 -2.18 -16.00
N VAL A 82 0.96 -2.64 -15.76
CA VAL A 82 -0.25 -1.82 -15.85
C VAL A 82 -0.66 -1.39 -14.46
N TRP A 83 -0.71 -0.07 -14.24
CA TRP A 83 -1.07 0.53 -12.96
C TRP A 83 -2.42 1.26 -13.06
N PHE A 84 -3.26 1.09 -12.05
CA PHE A 84 -4.58 1.71 -11.96
C PHE A 84 -4.83 2.26 -10.56
N ARG A 85 -5.69 3.29 -10.43
CA ARG A 85 -6.04 3.87 -9.13
C ARG A 85 -7.08 3.00 -8.42
N VAL A 86 -7.01 2.94 -7.09
CA VAL A 86 -7.96 2.19 -6.24
C VAL A 86 -8.60 3.11 -5.20
N PRO A 87 -9.86 2.83 -4.78
CA PRO A 87 -10.57 3.67 -3.83
C PRO A 87 -9.76 3.87 -2.55
N THR A 88 -9.51 5.14 -2.24
CA THR A 88 -8.70 5.53 -1.09
C THR A 88 -9.35 6.72 -0.39
N THR A 89 -9.36 6.70 0.93
CA THR A 89 -9.88 7.79 1.75
C THR A 89 -8.87 8.20 2.81
N PHE A 90 -8.95 9.45 3.26
CA PHE A 90 -8.15 9.97 4.36
C PHE A 90 -9.04 10.80 5.27
N ASP A 91 -9.12 10.43 6.55
CA ASP A 91 -10.00 11.08 7.53
C ASP A 91 -9.31 12.22 8.32
N GLY A 92 -8.06 12.52 7.98
CA GLY A 92 -7.22 13.47 8.70
C GLY A 92 -6.22 12.81 9.67
N LYS A 93 -6.37 11.51 9.95
CA LYS A 93 -5.48 10.71 10.81
C LYS A 93 -4.91 9.50 10.10
N THR A 94 -5.80 8.71 9.50
CA THR A 94 -5.44 7.46 8.82
C THR A 94 -5.88 7.49 7.37
N MET A 95 -5.12 6.81 6.51
CA MET A 95 -5.48 6.57 5.11
C MET A 95 -5.98 5.14 4.98
N THR A 96 -7.07 4.93 4.26
CA THR A 96 -7.64 3.60 4.03
C THR A 96 -7.76 3.33 2.54
N ILE A 97 -7.20 2.21 2.08
CA ILE A 97 -7.48 1.64 0.76
C ILE A 97 -8.60 0.61 0.92
N ASP A 98 -9.65 0.71 0.11
CA ASP A 98 -10.80 -0.21 0.09
C ASP A 98 -10.93 -0.80 -1.32
N HIS A 99 -10.41 -2.01 -1.50
CA HIS A 99 -10.28 -2.62 -2.83
C HIS A 99 -10.46 -4.13 -2.76
N THR A 100 -11.11 -4.72 -3.77
CA THR A 100 -11.29 -6.17 -3.92
C THR A 100 -10.38 -6.68 -5.04
N PRO A 101 -9.27 -7.38 -4.74
CA PRO A 101 -8.37 -7.91 -5.77
C PRO A 101 -9.05 -8.95 -6.66
N GLU A 102 -8.90 -8.83 -7.98
CA GLU A 102 -9.42 -9.80 -8.95
C GLU A 102 -8.56 -11.08 -9.04
N PHE A 103 -7.28 -10.96 -8.69
CA PHE A 103 -6.28 -12.02 -8.76
C PHE A 103 -5.61 -12.28 -7.40
N ASP A 104 -4.97 -13.44 -7.27
CA ASP A 104 -4.33 -13.90 -6.03
C ASP A 104 -3.12 -13.09 -5.60
N SER A 105 -2.59 -12.22 -6.47
CA SER A 105 -1.41 -11.41 -6.21
C SER A 105 -1.61 -10.03 -6.79
N ILE A 106 -1.48 -9.00 -5.95
CA ILE A 106 -1.58 -7.60 -6.35
C ILE A 106 -0.51 -6.79 -5.61
N TYR A 107 -0.08 -5.71 -6.23
CA TYR A 107 0.83 -4.74 -5.68
C TYR A 107 0.09 -3.43 -5.43
N TYR A 108 0.42 -2.74 -4.34
CA TYR A 108 -0.05 -1.39 -4.06
C TYR A 108 1.16 -0.48 -3.83
N ALA A 109 1.13 0.71 -4.42
CA ALA A 109 2.20 1.68 -4.30
C ALA A 109 1.67 3.12 -4.18
N TYR A 110 2.53 4.02 -3.69
CA TYR A 110 2.23 5.44 -3.62
C TYR A 110 2.08 6.08 -5.02
N PHE A 111 2.95 5.67 -5.94
CA PHE A 111 2.92 6.03 -7.35
C PHE A 111 3.47 4.86 -8.18
N GLU A 112 3.29 4.87 -9.50
CA GLU A 112 3.87 3.86 -10.40
C GLU A 112 5.40 3.82 -10.19
N PRO A 113 5.96 2.69 -9.70
CA PRO A 113 7.39 2.54 -9.50
C PRO A 113 8.13 2.48 -10.83
N TYR A 114 9.28 3.15 -10.88
CA TYR A 114 10.23 3.00 -11.98
C TYR A 114 11.37 2.08 -11.51
N SER A 115 11.38 0.82 -11.95
CA SER A 115 12.38 -0.17 -11.53
C SER A 115 13.76 0.14 -12.12
N GLU A 116 14.82 -0.23 -11.41
CA GLU A 116 16.20 -0.07 -11.90
C GLU A 116 16.43 -0.81 -13.23
N GLU A 117 15.80 -1.98 -13.44
CA GLU A 117 15.84 -2.74 -14.71
C GLU A 117 15.24 -2.00 -15.92
N ARG A 118 14.50 -0.91 -15.71
CA ARG A 118 13.95 -0.04 -16.77
C ARG A 118 14.86 1.17 -17.08
N HIS A 119 15.98 1.35 -16.37
CA HIS A 119 17.04 2.31 -16.71
C HIS A 119 18.14 1.63 -17.55
#